data_AF-A0AAW3K0Q5-F1
#
_entry.id   AF-A0AAW3K0Q5-F1
#
_cell.length_a   1.000
_cell.length_b   1.000
_cell.length_c   1.000
_cell.angle_alpha   90.00
_cell.angle_beta   90.00
_cell.angle_gamma   90.00
#
_symmetry.space_group_name_H-M   'P 1'
#
loop_
_entity.id
_entity.type
_entity.pdbx_description
1 polymer ?
#
loop_
_entity_poly.entity_id
_entity_poly.type
_entity_poly.pdbx_seq_one_letter_code
_entity_poly.pdbx_strand_id
1 'polypeptide(L)'
;MGSYQFGPTQIIDVEFDLEVEKPKFDDFVTLLQSAVNVMGKLTQQKLSELQSQIAKELTDAAYIDMEAEIRHQGQQALKAQLCLYKICFFIEGVTSLIFIAQMDYPGLWIYCQINSAYEIEDIEVSEPR
;
A
#
# COMPACT_ATOMS: atom_id res chain seq x y z
N MET A 1 -0.90 -13.60 10.83
CA MET A 1 0.16 -13.20 9.88
C MET A 1 0.54 -14.37 9.00
N GLY A 2 0.83 -14.09 7.73
CA GLY A 2 1.40 -15.01 6.74
C GLY A 2 2.46 -14.28 5.90
N SER A 3 3.02 -14.96 4.91
CA SER A 3 4.04 -14.40 4.03
C SER A 3 3.68 -14.63 2.57
N TYR A 4 3.85 -13.61 1.73
CA TYR A 4 3.59 -13.65 0.30
C TYR A 4 4.90 -13.45 -0.46
N GLN A 5 5.24 -14.42 -1.32
CA GLN A 5 6.41 -14.30 -2.19
C GLN A 5 6.06 -13.49 -3.43
N PHE A 6 6.64 -12.31 -3.54
CA PHE A 6 6.49 -11.42 -4.69
C PHE A 6 7.73 -11.46 -5.58
N GLY A 7 7.60 -12.05 -6.75
CA GLY A 7 8.75 -12.27 -7.63
C GLY A 7 9.78 -13.26 -7.04
N PRO A 8 11.05 -13.20 -7.48
CA PRO A 8 12.02 -14.24 -7.16
C PRO A 8 12.56 -14.17 -5.73
N THR A 9 12.57 -12.98 -5.11
CA THR A 9 13.34 -12.75 -3.87
C THR A 9 12.61 -11.92 -2.80
N GLN A 10 11.51 -11.26 -3.13
CA GLN A 10 10.81 -10.41 -2.15
C GLN A 10 9.78 -11.24 -1.39
N ILE A 11 9.85 -11.18 -0.07
CA ILE A 11 8.84 -11.72 0.83
C ILE A 11 8.14 -10.52 1.47
N ILE A 12 6.82 -10.50 1.38
CA ILE A 12 5.96 -9.45 1.90
C ILE A 12 5.14 -10.04 3.04
N ASP A 13 5.11 -9.35 4.17
CA ASP A 13 4.28 -9.78 5.30
C ASP A 13 2.81 -9.53 4.99
N VAL A 14 1.96 -10.52 5.27
CA VAL A 14 0.52 -10.44 5.05
C VAL A 14 -0.22 -10.57 6.37
N GLU A 15 -1.12 -9.63 6.62
CA GLU A 15 -2.02 -9.64 7.75
C GLU A 15 -3.47 -9.72 7.30
N PHE A 16 -4.25 -10.42 8.12
CA PHE A 16 -5.66 -10.65 7.95
C PHE A 16 -6.31 -10.13 9.21
N ASP A 17 -6.95 -8.97 9.12
CA ASP A 17 -7.67 -8.38 10.23
C ASP A 17 -9.16 -8.43 9.95
N LEU A 18 -9.90 -8.98 10.91
CA LEU A 18 -11.34 -9.09 10.82
C LEU A 18 -12.01 -7.83 11.37
N GLU A 19 -11.38 -7.11 12.30
CA GLU A 19 -11.91 -5.89 12.92
C GLU A 19 -13.37 -6.00 13.45
N VAL A 20 -13.85 -7.22 13.72
CA VAL A 20 -15.22 -7.48 14.21
C VAL A 20 -15.18 -8.19 15.55
N GLU A 21 -16.05 -7.79 16.48
CA GLU A 21 -16.13 -8.39 17.82
C GLU A 21 -16.53 -9.87 17.80
N LYS A 22 -17.27 -10.30 16.78
CA LYS A 22 -17.82 -11.67 16.65
C LYS A 22 -17.73 -12.17 15.21
N PRO A 23 -16.53 -12.55 14.74
CA PRO A 23 -16.34 -13.00 13.37
C PRO A 23 -17.10 -14.29 13.11
N LYS A 24 -17.76 -14.36 11.95
CA LYS A 24 -18.42 -15.55 11.42
C LYS A 24 -17.53 -16.20 10.38
N PHE A 25 -17.77 -17.48 10.10
CA PHE A 25 -17.01 -18.20 9.07
C PHE A 25 -17.03 -17.50 7.71
N ASP A 26 -18.18 -16.96 7.30
CA ASP A 26 -18.32 -16.26 6.02
C ASP A 26 -17.43 -15.00 5.93
N ASP A 27 -17.17 -14.34 7.06
CA ASP A 27 -16.28 -13.17 7.12
C ASP A 27 -14.84 -13.55 6.74
N PHE A 28 -14.36 -14.69 7.23
CA PHE A 28 -13.06 -15.24 6.85
C PHE A 28 -13.01 -15.61 5.36
N VAL A 29 -14.10 -16.16 4.82
CA VAL A 29 -14.18 -16.52 3.40
C VAL A 29 -14.06 -15.27 2.53
N THR A 30 -14.77 -14.20 2.87
CA THR A 30 -14.69 -12.91 2.18
C THR A 30 -13.28 -12.32 2.24
N LEU A 31 -12.65 -12.35 3.41
CA LEU A 31 -11.28 -11.86 3.60
C LEU A 31 -10.27 -12.61 2.73
N LEU A 32 -10.35 -13.94 2.71
CA LEU A 32 -9.49 -14.79 1.89
C LEU A 32 -9.73 -14.58 0.40
N GLN A 33 -10.98 -14.41 -0.03
CA GLN A 33 -11.30 -14.10 -1.42
C GLN A 33 -10.73 -12.76 -1.86
N SER A 34 -10.83 -11.73 -1.01
CA SER A 34 -10.19 -10.42 -1.25
C SER A 34 -8.68 -10.58 -1.42
N ALA A 35 -8.05 -11.31 -0.50
CA ALA A 35 -6.61 -11.54 -0.55
C ALA A 35 -6.16 -12.28 -1.79
N VAL A 36 -6.84 -13.36 -2.19
CA VAL A 36 -6.56 -14.09 -3.42
C VAL A 36 -6.73 -13.20 -4.65
N ASN A 37 -7.79 -12.39 -4.68
CA ASN A 37 -8.07 -11.49 -5.80
C ASN A 37 -7.00 -10.39 -5.95
N VAL A 38 -6.63 -9.75 -4.85
CA VAL A 38 -5.60 -8.71 -4.84
C VAL A 38 -4.24 -9.34 -5.16
N MET A 39 -3.75 -10.29 -4.36
CA MET A 39 -2.42 -10.87 -4.55
C MET A 39 -2.26 -11.60 -5.89
N GLY A 40 -3.33 -12.24 -6.40
CA GLY A 40 -3.30 -12.89 -7.70
C GLY A 40 -3.18 -11.93 -8.89
N LYS A 41 -3.50 -10.66 -8.69
CA LYS A 41 -3.39 -9.59 -9.70
C LYS A 41 -2.23 -8.63 -9.44
N LEU A 42 -1.51 -8.79 -8.33
CA LEU A 42 -0.37 -7.95 -8.00
C LEU A 42 0.78 -8.29 -8.95
N THR A 43 1.14 -7.34 -9.82
CA THR A 43 2.29 -7.46 -10.71
C THR A 43 3.29 -6.36 -10.43
N GLN A 44 4.52 -6.52 -10.91
CA GLN A 44 5.54 -5.45 -10.82
C GLN A 44 5.08 -4.16 -11.51
N GLN A 45 4.31 -4.28 -12.60
CA GLN A 45 3.72 -3.12 -13.27
C GLN A 45 2.70 -2.42 -12.37
N LYS A 46 1.74 -3.16 -11.78
CA LYS A 46 0.74 -2.57 -10.88
C LYS A 46 1.39 -1.92 -9.66
N LEU A 47 2.41 -2.57 -9.09
CA LEU A 47 3.15 -2.01 -7.97
C LEU A 47 3.83 -0.69 -8.36
N SER A 48 4.49 -0.64 -9.53
CA SER A 48 5.12 0.58 -10.05
C SER A 48 4.11 1.69 -10.34
N GLU A 49 2.92 1.35 -10.83
CA GLU A 49 1.81 2.30 -11.02
C GLU A 49 1.33 2.87 -9.70
N LEU A 50 1.11 2.03 -8.68
CA LEU A 50 0.74 2.48 -7.33
C LEU A 50 1.83 3.37 -6.72
N GLN A 51 3.10 2.96 -6.78
CA GLN A 51 4.22 3.77 -6.27
C GLN A 51 4.28 5.15 -6.96
N SER A 52 3.93 5.23 -8.25
CA SER A 52 3.89 6.50 -8.97
C SER A 52 2.76 7.40 -8.47
N GLN A 53 1.58 6.83 -8.21
CA GLN A 53 0.41 7.56 -7.72
C GLN A 53 0.65 8.04 -6.28
N ILE A 54 1.15 7.17 -5.40
CA ILE A 54 1.50 7.51 -4.01
C ILE A 54 2.53 8.65 -3.99
N ALA A 55 3.61 8.52 -4.77
CA ALA A 55 4.65 9.53 -4.80
C ALA A 55 4.11 10.87 -5.31
N LYS A 56 3.21 10.84 -6.30
CA LYS A 56 2.53 12.03 -6.81
C LYS A 56 1.70 12.71 -5.73
N GLU A 57 0.77 12.00 -5.10
CA GLU A 57 -0.14 12.57 -4.10
C GLU A 57 0.60 13.15 -2.91
N LEU A 58 1.56 12.42 -2.35
CA LEU A 58 2.35 12.88 -1.21
C LEU A 58 3.21 14.10 -1.55
N THR A 59 3.85 14.10 -2.73
CA THR A 59 4.70 15.23 -3.15
C THR A 59 3.85 16.45 -3.49
N ASP A 60 2.72 16.28 -4.18
CA ASP A 60 1.82 17.38 -4.53
C ASP A 60 1.23 18.04 -3.28
N ALA A 61 0.93 17.25 -2.24
CA ALA A 61 0.49 17.76 -0.95
C ALA A 61 1.61 18.54 -0.21
N ALA A 62 2.84 18.02 -0.19
CA ALA A 62 3.96 18.63 0.51
C ALA A 62 4.51 19.90 -0.17
N TYR A 63 4.42 19.97 -1.50
CA TYR A 63 5.06 21.01 -2.32
C TYR A 63 4.07 21.76 -3.20
N ILE A 64 2.84 21.95 -2.72
CA ILE A 64 1.74 22.55 -3.49
C ILE A 64 2.10 23.92 -4.09
N ASP A 65 2.89 24.72 -3.37
CA ASP A 65 3.32 26.07 -3.78
C ASP A 65 4.65 26.11 -4.54
N MET A 66 5.29 24.96 -4.77
CA MET A 66 6.57 24.90 -5.47
C MET A 66 6.43 24.89 -6.99
N GLU A 67 7.53 25.10 -7.69
CA GLU A 67 7.59 24.93 -9.13
C GLU A 67 7.35 23.47 -9.54
N ALA A 68 6.75 23.28 -10.71
CA ALA A 68 6.41 21.96 -11.22
C ALA A 68 7.63 21.04 -11.39
N GLU A 69 8.79 21.60 -11.73
CA GLU A 69 10.03 20.83 -11.87
C GLU A 69 10.51 20.26 -10.54
N ILE A 70 10.45 21.05 -9.46
CA ILE A 70 10.79 20.60 -8.10
C ILE A 70 9.84 19.47 -7.67
N ARG A 71 8.53 19.64 -7.89
CA ARG A 71 7.55 18.58 -7.62
C ARG A 71 7.87 17.31 -8.40
N HIS A 72 8.14 17.41 -9.69
CA HIS A 72 8.44 16.24 -10.52
C HIS A 72 9.71 15.51 -10.06
N GLN A 73 10.76 16.25 -9.66
CA GLN A 73 11.97 15.65 -9.08
C GLN A 73 11.67 14.94 -7.75
N GLY A 74 10.88 15.57 -6.87
CA GLY A 74 10.42 14.97 -5.62
C GLY A 74 9.62 13.69 -5.83
N GLN A 75 8.71 13.69 -6.80
CA GLN A 75 7.91 12.51 -7.16
C GLN A 75 8.79 11.34 -7.63
N GLN A 76 9.79 11.61 -8.47
CA GLN A 76 10.71 10.58 -8.94
C GLN A 76 11.59 10.04 -7.81
N ALA A 77 12.10 10.92 -6.95
CA ALA A 77 12.89 10.53 -5.79
C ALA A 77 12.07 9.66 -4.82
N LEU A 78 10.85 10.09 -4.47
CA LEU A 78 9.96 9.35 -3.59
C LEU A 78 9.55 8.01 -4.18
N LYS A 79 9.20 7.95 -5.46
CA LYS A 79 8.87 6.68 -6.13
C LYS A 79 10.01 5.66 -6.02
N ALA A 80 11.26 6.09 -6.20
CA ALA A 80 12.42 5.20 -6.24
C ALA A 80 12.72 4.51 -4.90
N GLN A 81 12.25 5.06 -3.79
CA GLN A 81 12.49 4.55 -2.44
C GLN A 81 11.28 3.84 -1.83
N LEU A 82 10.08 3.97 -2.41
CA LEU A 82 8.88 3.31 -1.92
C LEU A 82 9.07 1.78 -2.02
N CYS A 83 9.16 1.11 -0.88
CA CYS A 83 9.22 -0.33 -0.81
C CYS A 83 7.95 -0.88 -0.18
N LEU A 84 7.24 -1.77 -0.87
CA LEU A 84 6.09 -2.48 -0.30
C LEU A 84 6.59 -3.44 0.79
N TYR A 85 6.17 -3.16 2.01
CA TYR A 85 6.63 -3.85 3.22
C TYR A 85 5.61 -4.87 3.70
N LYS A 86 4.32 -4.49 3.73
CA LYS A 86 3.25 -5.32 4.30
C LYS A 86 1.93 -5.11 3.56
N ILE A 87 1.08 -6.13 3.55
CA ILE A 87 -0.29 -6.08 3.02
C ILE A 87 -1.25 -6.49 4.13
N CYS A 88 -2.23 -5.65 4.43
CA CYS A 88 -3.30 -5.95 5.38
C CYS A 88 -4.64 -6.05 4.65
N PHE A 89 -5.36 -7.16 4.87
CA PHE A 89 -6.70 -7.38 4.34
C PHE A 89 -7.73 -7.17 5.43
N PHE A 90 -8.81 -6.44 5.10
CA PHE A 90 -9.95 -6.15 5.97
C PHE A 90 -11.25 -6.67 5.35
N ILE A 91 -12.26 -6.98 6.18
CA ILE A 91 -13.54 -7.58 5.71
C ILE A 91 -14.29 -6.63 4.77
N GLU A 92 -14.16 -5.33 4.97
CA GLU A 92 -14.92 -4.30 4.24
C GLU A 92 -14.51 -4.16 2.76
N GLY A 93 -13.60 -5.01 2.28
CA GLY A 93 -13.13 -5.01 0.89
C GLY A 93 -11.99 -4.03 0.62
N VAL A 94 -11.59 -3.28 1.63
CA VAL A 94 -10.40 -2.41 1.63
C VAL A 94 -9.16 -3.25 1.89
N THR A 95 -8.11 -3.01 1.11
CA THR A 95 -6.78 -3.59 1.36
C THR A 95 -5.80 -2.46 1.63
N SER A 96 -5.06 -2.54 2.73
CA SER A 96 -3.99 -1.59 3.02
C SER A 96 -2.64 -2.15 2.57
N LEU A 97 -2.02 -1.47 1.63
CA LEU A 97 -0.64 -1.67 1.22
C LEU A 97 0.25 -0.73 2.02
N ILE A 98 1.15 -1.28 2.82
CA ILE A 98 2.04 -0.52 3.69
C ILE A 98 3.40 -0.39 3.02
N PHE A 99 3.80 0.85 2.76
CA PHE A 99 5.09 1.18 2.17
C PHE A 99 6.02 1.83 3.19
N ILE A 100 7.31 1.67 2.96
CA ILE A 100 8.37 2.38 3.66
C ILE A 100 9.19 3.21 2.67
N ALA A 101 9.66 4.38 3.11
CA ALA A 101 10.50 5.29 2.35
C ALA A 101 11.51 5.94 3.30
N GLN A 102 12.66 5.30 3.49
CA GLN A 102 13.57 5.62 4.60
C GLN A 102 14.21 7.01 4.53
N MET A 103 14.32 7.63 3.35
CA MET A 103 14.92 8.96 3.25
C MET A 103 13.90 10.07 3.52
N ASP A 104 12.74 10.04 2.88
CA ASP A 104 11.73 11.09 3.03
C ASP A 104 10.82 10.89 4.26
N TYR A 105 10.59 9.64 4.66
CA TYR A 105 9.71 9.26 5.77
C TYR A 105 10.41 8.30 6.75
N PRO A 106 11.53 8.72 7.38
CA PRO A 106 12.30 7.86 8.27
C PRO A 106 11.45 7.43 9.48
N GLY A 107 11.36 6.12 9.70
CA GLY A 107 10.62 5.54 10.82
C GLY A 107 9.08 5.59 10.72
N LEU A 108 8.55 6.10 9.61
CA LEU A 108 7.10 6.17 9.37
C LEU A 108 6.66 5.12 8.34
N TRP A 109 5.37 4.77 8.39
CA TRP A 109 4.71 3.93 7.42
C TRP A 109 3.78 4.76 6.55
N ILE A 110 3.71 4.39 5.28
CA ILE A 110 2.80 4.97 4.30
C ILE A 110 1.71 3.93 4.06
N TYR A 111 0.53 4.16 4.61
CA TYR A 111 -0.64 3.30 4.48
C TYR A 111 -1.40 3.74 3.23
N CYS A 112 -1.43 2.88 2.22
CA CYS A 112 -2.16 3.10 0.98
C CYS A 112 -3.34 2.14 0.93
N GLN A 113 -4.55 2.67 1.09
CA GLN A 113 -5.78 1.90 0.98
C GLN A 113 -6.17 1.78 -0.49
N ILE A 114 -6.41 0.55 -0.93
CA ILE A 114 -6.86 0.24 -2.28
C ILE A 114 -8.14 -0.58 -2.27
N ASN A 115 -8.94 -0.38 -3.31
CA ASN A 115 -10.06 -1.26 -3.61
C ASN A 115 -9.62 -2.47 -4.47
N SER A 116 -10.57 -3.36 -4.76
CA SER A 116 -10.33 -4.57 -5.56
C SER A 116 -9.87 -4.32 -7.02
N ALA A 117 -10.03 -3.10 -7.52
CA ALA A 117 -9.58 -2.67 -8.84
C ALA A 117 -8.16 -2.08 -8.83
N TYR A 118 -7.51 -1.97 -7.67
CA TYR A 118 -6.22 -1.27 -7.47
C TYR A 118 -6.31 0.24 -7.60
N GLU A 119 -7.48 0.82 -7.37
CA GLU A 119 -7.63 2.27 -7.25
C GLU A 119 -7.34 2.67 -5.80
N ILE A 120 -6.58 3.76 -5.62
CA ILE A 120 -6.26 4.32 -4.31
C ILE A 120 -7.51 5.02 -3.77
N GLU A 121 -7.90 4.65 -2.55
CA GLU A 121 -9.00 5.27 -1.83
C GLU A 121 -8.50 6.30 -0.82
N ASP A 122 -7.38 6.01 -0.16
CA ASP A 122 -6.76 6.92 0.82
C ASP A 122 -5.25 6.66 0.98
N ILE A 123 -4.52 7.69 1.38
CA ILE A 123 -3.09 7.62 1.73
C ILE A 123 -2.84 8.35 3.05
N GLU A 124 -2.36 7.62 4.05
CA GLU A 124 -1.95 8.15 5.33
C GLU A 124 -0.46 7.91 5.57
N VAL A 125 0.24 8.90 6.13
CA VAL A 125 1.60 8.72 6.66
C VAL A 125 1.57 8.85 8.17
N SER A 126 1.91 7.79 8.88
CA SER A 126 1.91 7.79 10.34
C SER A 126 2.89 6.79 10.93
N GLU A 127 3.02 6.79 12.26
CA GLU A 127 3.86 5.83 12.96
C GLU A 127 3.36 4.38 12.72
N PRO A 128 4.25 3.37 12.81
CA PRO A 128 3.85 1.97 12.77
C PRO A 128 2.80 1.67 13.83
N ARG A 129 1.68 1.08 13.42
CA ARG A 129 0.59 0.61 14.31
C ARG A 129 0.80 -0.84 14.72
#